data_AF-A0A817N5C5-F1
#
_entry.id   AF-A0A817N5C5-F1
#
_cell.length_a   1.000
_cell.length_b   1.000
_cell.length_c   1.000
_cell.angle_alpha   90.00
_cell.angle_beta   90.00
_cell.angle_gamma   90.00
#
_symmetry.space_group_name_H-M   'P 1'
#
loop_
_entity.id
_entity.type
_entity.pdbx_description
1 polymer ?
#
loop_
_entity_poly.entity_id
_entity_poly.type
_entity_poly.pdbx_seq_one_letter_code
_entity_poly.pdbx_strand_id
1 'polypeptide(L)'
;MNIKVYINNGKNLGNAIKKDDLNEVKRCKNLIVIYDSLQLAHKCILNPFYSERWHRMEMGGIVCTTGSRIIKHTRELVEQIGRPLELDICILPATFPENYELITRDPSRPKVVISYPCSLLNLIIKDYYTNDQYHVLVDKEEHQYEIRSENSIVFLFLKLMVHI
;
A
#
# COMPACT_ATOMS: atom_id res chain seq x y z
N MET A 1 -1.20 7.47 -8.65
CA MET A 1 -0.13 8.45 -8.92
C MET A 1 1.15 7.96 -8.24
N ASN A 2 2.25 7.85 -8.98
CA ASN A 2 3.26 6.80 -8.80
C ASN A 2 4.21 6.99 -7.60
N ILE A 3 4.12 6.10 -6.60
CA ILE A 3 5.15 5.83 -5.57
C ILE A 3 6.55 5.67 -6.19
N LYS A 4 6.65 5.21 -7.45
CA LYS A 4 7.90 5.12 -8.23
C LYS A 4 8.65 6.45 -8.38
N VAL A 5 7.94 7.58 -8.51
CA VAL A 5 8.59 8.90 -8.66
C VAL A 5 9.28 9.31 -7.36
N TYR A 6 8.63 9.04 -6.22
CA TYR A 6 9.17 9.34 -4.89
C TYR A 6 10.41 8.48 -4.57
N ILE A 7 10.35 7.18 -4.85
CA ILE A 7 11.46 6.25 -4.65
C ILE A 7 12.65 6.60 -5.56
N ASN A 8 12.40 7.00 -6.81
CA ASN A 8 13.46 7.43 -7.73
C ASN A 8 14.13 8.72 -7.27
N ASN A 9 13.37 9.70 -6.78
CA ASN A 9 13.93 10.96 -6.27
C ASN A 9 14.74 10.77 -4.98
N GLY A 10 14.32 9.87 -4.09
CA GLY A 10 15.10 9.49 -2.91
C GLY A 10 16.43 8.79 -3.26
N LYS A 11 16.42 7.90 -4.25
CA LYS A 11 17.65 7.27 -4.78
C LYS A 11 18.58 8.29 -5.45
N ASN A 12 18.01 9.25 -6.18
CA ASN A 12 18.76 10.33 -6.82
C ASN A 12 19.39 11.28 -5.78
N LEU A 13 18.69 11.58 -4.69
CA LEU A 13 19.25 12.34 -3.56
C LEU A 13 20.44 11.59 -2.94
N GLY A 14 20.30 10.29 -2.69
CA GLY A 14 21.40 9.46 -2.16
C GLY A 14 22.64 9.43 -3.07
N ASN A 15 22.44 9.49 -4.39
CA ASN A 15 23.54 9.58 -5.36
C ASN A 15 24.15 10.99 -5.46
N ALA A 16 23.34 12.04 -5.32
CA ALA A 16 23.81 13.43 -5.32
C ALA A 16 24.64 13.75 -4.06
N ILE A 17 24.23 13.23 -2.90
CA ILE A 17 25.00 13.36 -1.65
C ILE A 17 26.37 12.66 -1.78
N LYS A 18 26.43 11.50 -2.44
CA LYS A 18 27.70 10.80 -2.70
C LYS A 18 28.64 11.53 -3.67
N LYS A 19 28.09 12.41 -4.51
CA LYS A 19 28.85 13.23 -5.48
C LYS A 19 29.21 14.63 -4.95
N ASP A 20 28.75 14.99 -3.75
CA ASP A 20 28.94 16.29 -3.08
C ASP A 20 28.54 17.54 -3.92
N ASP A 21 27.62 17.36 -4.86
CA ASP A 21 27.07 18.47 -5.66
C ASP A 21 25.99 19.22 -4.85
N LEU A 22 26.39 20.29 -4.16
CA LEU A 22 25.53 21.12 -3.32
C LEU A 22 24.26 21.64 -4.04
N ASN A 23 24.36 21.95 -5.34
CA ASN A 23 23.22 22.44 -6.13
C ASN A 23 22.20 21.34 -6.43
N GLU A 24 22.66 20.14 -6.79
CA GLU A 24 21.77 19.00 -7.07
C GLU A 24 21.13 18.45 -5.79
N VAL A 25 21.83 18.48 -4.66
CA VAL A 25 21.26 18.11 -3.36
C VAL A 25 20.10 19.06 -2.97
N LYS A 26 20.28 20.38 -3.13
CA LYS A 26 19.20 21.36 -2.87
C LYS A 26 18.01 21.14 -3.80
N ARG A 27 18.26 20.90 -5.09
CA ARG A 27 17.22 20.62 -6.08
C ARG A 27 16.42 19.37 -5.73
N CYS A 28 17.08 18.27 -5.40
CA CYS A 28 16.43 17.02 -5.02
C CYS A 28 15.59 17.16 -3.74
N LYS A 29 16.09 17.87 -2.72
CA LYS A 29 15.33 18.15 -1.49
C LYS A 29 14.05 18.94 -1.76
N ASN A 30 14.11 19.98 -2.58
CA ASN A 30 12.93 20.78 -2.94
C ASN A 30 11.90 19.93 -3.69
N LEU A 31 12.35 19.06 -4.61
CA LEU A 31 11.45 18.16 -5.33
C LEU A 31 10.74 17.18 -4.38
N ILE A 32 11.45 16.61 -3.40
CA ILE A 32 10.83 15.73 -2.39
C ILE A 32 9.70 16.46 -1.67
N VAL A 33 9.95 17.68 -1.18
CA VAL A 33 8.94 18.49 -0.47
C VAL A 33 7.73 18.77 -1.36
N ILE A 34 7.94 19.14 -2.63
CA ILE A 34 6.86 19.38 -3.59
C ILE A 34 6.02 18.12 -3.81
N TYR A 35 6.66 16.97 -4.01
CA TYR A 35 5.94 15.72 -4.22
C TYR A 35 5.19 15.27 -2.95
N ASP A 36 5.74 15.53 -1.75
CA ASP A 36 5.08 15.21 -0.48
C ASP A 36 3.78 16.02 -0.35
N SER A 37 3.91 17.31 -0.62
CA SER A 37 2.80 18.26 -0.59
C SER A 37 1.73 17.87 -1.60
N LEU A 38 2.14 17.45 -2.80
CA LEU A 38 1.21 16.99 -3.84
C LEU A 38 0.52 15.67 -3.46
N GLN A 39 1.21 14.74 -2.80
CA GLN A 39 0.60 13.50 -2.33
C GLN A 39 -0.42 13.78 -1.22
N LEU A 40 -0.08 14.66 -0.27
CA LEU A 40 -0.99 15.08 0.78
C LEU A 40 -2.22 15.79 0.21
N ALA A 41 -2.03 16.68 -0.76
CA ALA A 41 -3.13 17.34 -1.46
C ALA A 41 -4.08 16.32 -2.12
N HIS A 42 -3.55 15.34 -2.85
CA HIS A 42 -4.37 14.27 -3.43
C HIS A 42 -5.06 13.41 -2.37
N LYS A 43 -4.42 13.15 -1.23
CA LYS A 43 -5.06 12.44 -0.10
C LYS A 43 -6.24 13.22 0.47
N CYS A 44 -6.08 14.54 0.61
CA CYS A 44 -7.15 15.44 1.06
C CYS A 44 -8.29 15.57 0.03
N ILE A 45 -8.03 15.36 -1.26
CA ILE A 45 -9.07 15.29 -2.30
C ILE A 45 -9.75 13.92 -2.30
N LEU A 46 -9.00 12.84 -2.07
CA LEU A 46 -9.51 11.46 -2.11
C LEU A 46 -10.38 11.08 -0.90
N ASN A 47 -10.02 11.51 0.30
CA ASN A 47 -10.76 11.17 1.52
C ASN A 47 -12.22 11.69 1.55
N PRO A 48 -12.55 12.90 1.04
CA PRO A 48 -13.92 13.41 1.07
C PRO A 48 -14.82 12.97 -0.10
N PHE A 49 -14.42 12.05 -1.00
CA PHE A 49 -15.33 11.56 -2.06
C PHE A 49 -16.62 10.90 -1.53
N TYR A 50 -16.71 10.68 -0.22
CA TYR A 50 -17.91 10.20 0.48
C TYR A 50 -18.88 11.32 0.93
N SER A 51 -18.56 12.61 0.73
CA SER A 51 -19.34 13.72 1.30
C SER A 51 -20.12 14.60 0.31
N GLU A 52 -21.34 14.90 0.74
CA GLU A 52 -22.35 15.89 0.32
C GLU A 52 -23.07 15.71 -1.02
N ARG A 53 -22.39 15.64 -2.16
CA ARG A 53 -23.13 15.53 -3.45
C ARG A 53 -23.59 14.11 -3.78
N TRP A 54 -22.87 13.12 -3.27
CA TRP A 54 -23.14 11.68 -3.43
C TRP A 54 -23.31 10.98 -2.08
N HIS A 55 -23.69 11.74 -1.04
CA HIS A 55 -23.79 11.24 0.33
C HIS A 55 -24.85 10.14 0.44
N ARG A 56 -24.39 8.90 0.64
CA ARG A 56 -25.21 7.71 0.88
C ARG A 56 -24.72 7.07 2.18
N MET A 57 -25.53 7.18 3.23
CA MET A 57 -25.16 6.70 4.57
C MET A 57 -24.88 5.20 4.55
N GLU A 58 -25.62 4.44 3.74
CA GLU A 58 -25.45 3.00 3.57
C GLU A 58 -24.07 2.67 3.01
N MET A 59 -23.60 3.46 2.05
CA MET A 59 -22.28 3.25 1.44
C MET A 59 -21.17 3.53 2.45
N GLY A 60 -21.27 4.62 3.22
CA GLY A 60 -20.37 4.89 4.34
C GLY A 60 -20.38 3.78 5.39
N GLY A 61 -21.56 3.25 5.72
CA GLY A 61 -21.73 2.13 6.64
C GLY A 61 -21.06 0.84 6.14
N ILE A 62 -21.22 0.50 4.85
CA ILE A 62 -20.60 -0.68 4.24
C ILE A 62 -19.08 -0.54 4.22
N VAL A 63 -18.53 0.62 3.86
CA VAL A 63 -17.07 0.85 3.85
C VAL A 63 -16.49 0.76 5.25
N CYS A 64 -17.09 1.43 6.25
CA CYS A 64 -16.63 1.36 7.63
C CYS A 64 -16.73 -0.06 8.22
N THR A 65 -17.81 -0.78 7.93
CA THR A 65 -17.99 -2.16 8.40
C THR A 65 -16.98 -3.10 7.76
N THR A 66 -16.75 -2.96 6.45
CA THR A 66 -15.78 -3.80 5.71
C THR A 66 -14.36 -3.50 6.17
N GLY A 67 -14.00 -2.23 6.32
CA GLY A 67 -12.70 -1.81 6.86
C GLY A 67 -12.48 -2.32 8.28
N SER A 68 -13.49 -2.21 9.16
CA SER A 68 -13.41 -2.76 10.52
C SER A 68 -13.21 -4.28 10.53
N ARG A 69 -13.89 -5.02 9.63
CA ARG A 69 -13.72 -6.47 9.49
C ARG A 69 -12.30 -6.83 9.03
N ILE A 70 -11.76 -6.13 8.03
CA ILE A 70 -10.39 -6.36 7.53
C ILE A 70 -9.37 -6.18 8.66
N ILE A 71 -9.49 -5.08 9.43
CA ILE A 71 -8.57 -4.79 10.53
C ILE A 71 -8.69 -5.82 11.65
N LYS A 72 -9.92 -6.20 12.04
CA LYS A 72 -10.14 -7.22 13.09
C LYS A 72 -9.57 -8.57 12.69
N HIS A 73 -9.84 -9.03 11.47
CA HIS A 73 -9.34 -10.30 10.97
C HIS A 73 -7.80 -10.31 10.89
N THR A 74 -7.21 -9.20 10.44
CA THR A 74 -5.75 -9.02 10.43
C THR A 74 -5.17 -9.09 11.85
N ARG A 75 -5.82 -8.43 12.82
CA ARG A 75 -5.40 -8.47 14.22
C ARG A 75 -5.46 -9.87 14.81
N GLU A 76 -6.53 -10.62 14.59
CA GLU A 76 -6.69 -12.00 15.06
C GLU A 76 -5.55 -12.90 14.55
N LEU A 77 -5.15 -12.73 13.29
CA LEU A 77 -4.03 -13.47 12.71
C LEU A 77 -2.69 -13.08 13.32
N VAL A 78 -2.47 -11.79 13.56
CA VAL A 78 -1.22 -11.32 14.16
C VAL A 78 -1.13 -11.70 15.65
N GLU A 79 -2.25 -11.77 16.36
CA GLU A 79 -2.32 -12.30 17.74
C GLU A 79 -1.88 -13.76 17.86
N GLN A 80 -2.05 -14.56 16.80
CA GLN A 80 -1.58 -15.95 16.78
C GLN A 80 -0.05 -16.05 16.57
N ILE A 81 0.56 -15.05 15.94
CA ILE A 81 1.99 -15.07 15.55
C ILE A 81 2.85 -14.27 16.54
N GLY A 82 2.30 -13.20 17.12
CA GLY A 82 3.02 -12.25 17.95
C GLY A 82 2.12 -11.54 18.95
N ARG A 83 2.58 -10.41 19.48
CA ARG A 83 1.81 -9.60 20.43
C ARG A 83 1.39 -8.28 19.78
N PRO A 84 0.09 -7.98 19.68
CA PRO A 84 -0.35 -6.65 19.27
C PRO A 84 -0.11 -5.65 20.41
N LEU A 85 0.48 -4.49 20.10
CA LEU A 85 0.58 -3.36 21.03
C LEU A 85 -0.57 -2.39 20.82
N GLU A 86 -0.73 -1.93 19.58
CA GLU A 86 -1.81 -1.04 19.13
C GLU A 86 -2.43 -1.58 17.85
N LEU A 87 -3.55 -1.00 17.40
CA LEU A 87 -4.32 -1.48 16.24
C LEU A 87 -3.48 -1.65 14.96
N ASP A 88 -2.40 -0.85 14.83
CA ASP A 88 -1.50 -0.85 13.68
C ASP A 88 -0.05 -1.26 14.02
N ILE A 89 0.24 -1.63 15.28
CA ILE A 89 1.62 -1.91 15.75
C ILE A 89 1.68 -3.31 16.37
N CYS A 90 2.40 -4.19 15.68
CA CYS A 90 2.55 -5.59 16.09
C CYS A 90 4.01 -5.93 16.35
N ILE A 91 4.28 -6.59 17.48
CA ILE A 91 5.60 -7.16 17.77
C ILE A 91 5.61 -8.59 17.25
N LEU A 92 6.53 -8.86 16.31
CA LEU A 92 6.81 -10.20 15.82
C LEU A 92 8.10 -10.74 16.48
N PRO A 93 8.21 -12.06 16.70
CA PRO A 93 9.44 -12.68 17.21
C PRO A 93 10.64 -12.38 16.30
N ALA A 94 11.84 -12.27 16.88
CA ALA A 94 13.07 -12.01 16.10
C ALA A 94 13.39 -13.11 15.07
N THR A 95 12.92 -14.34 15.30
CA THR A 95 13.08 -15.47 14.38
C THR A 95 12.09 -15.43 13.20
N PHE A 96 11.11 -14.52 13.22
CA PHE A 96 10.09 -14.46 12.19
C PHE A 96 10.68 -14.00 10.84
N PRO A 97 10.32 -14.62 9.70
CA PRO A 97 10.86 -14.24 8.41
C PRO A 97 10.48 -12.82 8.01
N GLU A 98 11.44 -12.02 7.56
CA GLU A 98 11.21 -10.60 7.27
C GLU A 98 11.19 -10.27 5.79
N ASN A 99 12.37 -10.08 5.20
CA ASN A 99 12.53 -9.61 3.84
C ASN A 99 13.41 -10.59 3.09
N TYR A 100 12.89 -11.08 1.96
CA TYR A 100 13.62 -11.90 1.03
C TYR A 100 13.96 -11.06 -0.20
N GLU A 101 15.23 -11.08 -0.59
CA GLU A 101 15.67 -10.51 -1.87
C GLU A 101 15.64 -11.59 -2.94
N LEU A 102 14.72 -11.48 -3.89
CA LEU A 102 14.69 -12.32 -5.06
C LEU A 102 15.54 -11.71 -6.17
N ILE A 103 16.45 -12.51 -6.72
CA ILE A 103 17.25 -12.16 -7.90
C ILE A 103 16.49 -12.66 -9.11
N THR A 104 16.02 -11.74 -9.95
CA THR A 104 15.25 -12.06 -11.17
C THR A 104 16.19 -12.09 -12.37
N ARG A 105 15.88 -12.95 -13.35
CA ARG A 105 16.58 -13.00 -14.63
C ARG A 105 16.25 -11.82 -15.56
N ASP A 106 15.20 -11.06 -15.24
CA ASP A 106 14.77 -9.90 -16.02
C ASP A 106 15.72 -8.71 -15.82
N PRO A 107 16.31 -8.15 -16.90
CA PRO A 107 17.25 -7.05 -16.80
C PRO A 107 16.61 -5.74 -16.32
N SER A 108 15.29 -5.58 -16.45
CA SER A 108 14.56 -4.39 -15.99
C SER A 108 14.32 -4.35 -14.48
N ARG A 109 14.25 -5.52 -13.82
CA ARG A 109 14.03 -5.63 -12.37
C ARG A 109 14.93 -6.72 -11.79
N PRO A 110 16.24 -6.47 -11.71
CA PRO A 110 17.21 -7.47 -11.30
C PRO A 110 17.06 -7.91 -9.83
N LYS A 111 16.45 -7.06 -8.99
CA LYS A 111 16.21 -7.34 -7.58
C LYS A 111 14.79 -6.96 -7.19
N VAL A 112 14.09 -7.90 -6.54
CA VAL A 112 12.76 -7.67 -5.96
C VAL A 112 12.83 -8.00 -4.48
N VAL A 113 12.54 -7.02 -3.63
CA VAL A 113 12.45 -7.21 -2.18
C VAL A 113 11.00 -7.57 -1.86
N ILE A 114 10.81 -8.73 -1.25
CA ILE A 114 9.50 -9.21 -0.78
C ILE A 114 9.52 -9.23 0.73
N SER A 115 8.58 -8.51 1.35
CA SER A 115 8.35 -8.60 2.79
C SER A 115 7.36 -9.73 3.06
N TYR A 116 7.84 -10.80 3.70
CA TYR A 116 7.05 -11.99 4.02
C TYR A 116 5.79 -11.67 4.84
N PRO A 117 5.83 -10.94 5.97
CA PRO A 117 4.61 -10.62 6.74
C PRO A 117 3.61 -9.81 5.92
N CYS A 118 4.09 -8.85 5.14
CA CYS A 118 3.25 -8.01 4.28
C CYS A 118 2.58 -8.85 3.18
N SER A 119 3.35 -9.72 2.51
CA SER A 119 2.83 -10.61 1.47
C SER A 119 1.85 -11.63 2.02
N LEU A 120 2.09 -12.16 3.23
CA LEU A 120 1.19 -13.08 3.90
C LEU A 120 -0.16 -12.43 4.18
N LEU A 121 -0.16 -11.23 4.79
CA LEU A 121 -1.40 -10.49 5.07
C LEU A 121 -2.15 -10.13 3.79
N ASN A 122 -1.43 -9.68 2.76
CA ASN A 122 -2.03 -9.33 1.47
C ASN A 122 -2.64 -10.54 0.76
N LEU A 123 -2.05 -11.73 0.88
CA LEU A 123 -2.60 -12.96 0.31
C LEU A 123 -3.91 -13.33 0.99
N ILE A 124 -3.94 -13.30 2.33
CA ILE A 124 -5.16 -13.57 3.11
C ILE A 124 -6.27 -12.58 2.76
N ILE A 125 -5.95 -11.29 2.67
CA ILE A 125 -6.96 -10.28 2.33
C ILE A 125 -7.50 -10.47 0.91
N LYS A 126 -6.63 -10.88 -0.02
CA LYS A 126 -7.06 -11.25 -1.36
C LYS A 126 -8.05 -12.42 -1.30
N ASP A 127 -7.79 -13.45 -0.51
CA ASP A 127 -8.66 -14.61 -0.45
C ASP A 127 -10.05 -14.28 0.16
N TYR A 128 -10.11 -13.41 1.17
CA TYR A 128 -11.36 -13.11 1.88
C TYR A 128 -12.15 -11.90 1.35
N TYR A 129 -11.48 -10.94 0.70
CA TYR A 129 -12.08 -9.65 0.33
C TYR A 129 -12.00 -9.31 -1.17
N THR A 130 -11.70 -10.29 -2.03
CA THR A 130 -11.78 -10.08 -3.49
C THR A 130 -13.24 -10.03 -3.95
N ASN A 131 -13.55 -9.06 -4.81
CA ASN A 131 -14.84 -8.99 -5.46
C ASN A 131 -14.80 -9.73 -6.79
N ASP A 132 -15.30 -10.97 -6.81
CA ASP A 132 -15.39 -11.81 -8.01
C ASP A 132 -16.55 -11.42 -8.95
N GLN A 133 -17.35 -10.42 -8.59
CA GLN A 133 -18.53 -9.97 -9.31
C GLN A 133 -18.35 -8.56 -9.89
N TYR A 134 -17.11 -8.12 -10.13
CA TYR A 134 -16.86 -6.78 -10.66
C TYR A 134 -17.18 -6.74 -12.16
N HIS A 135 -18.22 -5.99 -12.53
CA HIS A 135 -18.65 -5.87 -13.92
C HIS A 135 -17.96 -4.69 -14.60
N VAL A 136 -17.36 -4.94 -15.76
CA VAL A 136 -16.73 -3.92 -16.59
C VAL A 136 -17.44 -3.90 -17.94
N LEU A 137 -17.86 -2.71 -18.37
CA LEU A 137 -18.43 -2.52 -19.70
C LEU A 137 -17.32 -2.65 -20.75
N VAL A 138 -17.41 -3.66 -21.61
CA VAL A 138 -16.44 -3.92 -22.68
C VAL A 138 -16.92 -3.34 -24.00
N ASP A 139 -18.21 -3.48 -24.28
CA ASP A 139 -18.85 -2.92 -25.47
C ASP A 139 -20.03 -2.04 -25.09
N LYS A 140 -19.98 -0.78 -25.51
CA LYS A 140 -21.00 0.23 -25.19
C LYS A 140 -22.19 0.18 -26.15
N GLU A 141 -22.00 -0.30 -27.38
CA GLU A 141 -23.08 -0.36 -28.37
C GLU A 141 -23.95 -1.60 -28.12
N GLU A 142 -23.32 -2.76 -27.94
CA GLU A 142 -23.98 -4.04 -27.64
C GLU A 142 -24.33 -4.23 -26.15
N HIS A 143 -23.97 -3.25 -25.29
CA HIS A 143 -24.17 -3.31 -23.83
C HIS A 143 -23.60 -4.58 -23.19
N GLN A 144 -22.42 -5.03 -23.65
CA GLN A 144 -21.76 -6.23 -23.14
C GLN A 144 -20.88 -5.93 -21.93
N TYR A 145 -21.04 -6.75 -20.89
CA TYR A 145 -20.27 -6.67 -19.65
C TYR A 145 -19.42 -7.92 -19.47
N GLU A 146 -18.18 -7.74 -19.04
CA GLU A 146 -17.30 -8.81 -18.61
C GLU A 146 -17.20 -8.77 -17.09
N ILE A 147 -17.30 -9.95 -16.45
CA ILE A 147 -17.12 -10.10 -15.01
C ILE A 147 -15.64 -10.41 -14.75
N ARG A 148 -15.03 -9.66 -13.84
CA ARG A 148 -13.65 -9.87 -13.40
C ARG A 148 -13.56 -9.86 -11.88
N SER A 149 -12.56 -10.58 -11.36
CA SER A 149 -12.18 -10.53 -9.96
C SER A 149 -11.28 -9.32 -9.70
N GLU A 150 -11.77 -8.37 -8.91
CA GLU A 150 -11.07 -7.12 -8.61
C GLU A 150 -10.80 -7.00 -7.11
N ASN A 151 -9.54 -6.69 -6.75
CA ASN A 151 -9.16 -6.33 -5.39
C ASN A 151 -7.94 -5.39 -5.43
N SER A 152 -8.10 -4.20 -4.86
CA SER A 152 -7.05 -3.18 -4.77
C SER A 152 -6.61 -2.89 -3.33
N ILE A 153 -7.07 -3.68 -2.36
CA ILE A 153 -6.74 -3.53 -0.95
C ILE A 153 -5.34 -4.11 -0.72
N VAL A 154 -4.43 -3.27 -0.25
CA VAL A 154 -3.04 -3.65 0.01
C VAL A 154 -2.59 -3.06 1.34
N PHE A 155 -2.07 -3.91 2.22
CA PHE A 155 -1.36 -3.49 3.41
C PHE A 155 0.06 -3.03 3.08
N LEU A 156 0.45 -1.94 3.72
CA LEU A 156 1.84 -1.50 3.79
C LEU A 156 2.29 -1.62 5.24
N PHE A 157 3.13 -2.61 5.53
CA PHE A 157 3.59 -2.87 6.89
C PHE A 157 4.64 -1.82 7.32
N LEU A 158 4.34 -1.02 8.34
CA LEU A 158 5.33 -0.21 9.06
C LEU A 158 5.81 -1.00 10.28
N LYS A 159 7.12 -1.22 10.39
CA LYS A 159 7.71 -2.16 11.35
C LYS A 159 8.30 -1.43 12.56
N LEU A 160 8.03 -1.94 13.77
CA LEU A 160 8.82 -1.69 14.98
C LEU A 160 9.36 -3.05 15.48
N MET A 161 10.68 -3.23 15.50
CA MET A 161 11.30 -4.43 16.09
C MET A 161 11.61 -4.19 17.56
N VAL A 162 11.24 -5.13 18.41
CA VAL A 162 11.76 -5.23 19.77
C VAL A 162 12.46 -6.58 19.87
N HIS A 163 13.75 -6.58 20.21
CA HIS A 163 14.43 -7.80 20.63
C HIS A 163 13.85 -8.21 21.99
N ILE A 164 13.03 -9.26 22.00
CA ILE A 164 12.69 -10.03 23.19
C ILE A 164 13.58 -11.28 23.18
#